data_AF-A0A9P5P2T4-F1
#
_entry.id   AF-A0A9P5P2T4-F1
#
_cell.length_a   1.000
_cell.length_b   1.000
_cell.length_c   1.000
_cell.angle_alpha   90.00
_cell.angle_beta   90.00
_cell.angle_gamma   90.00
#
_symmetry.space_group_name_H-M   'P 1'
#
loop_
_entity.id
_entity.type
_entity.pdbx_description
1 polymer ?
#
loop_
_entity_poly.entity_id
_entity_poly.type
_entity_poly.pdbx_seq_one_letter_code
_entity_poly.pdbx_strand_id
1 'polypeptide(L)'
;MTLCFACGANVFSPGVIVDFSVIRDKLRTESGPASVQPDEVVNVLQNIKRDLQDYDMEIQRLESRRILLAAQRENLKQYASEVQSLLSPVRRVPDEILQCIFDYCLPIHAYASQALRNKSVMAISSVCTHWRRNALSIPALWSRITLRWNTRG
;
A
#
# COMPACT_ATOMS: atom_id res chain seq x y z
N MET A 1 -0.25 -25.43 -25.57
CA MET A 1 0.94 -24.60 -25.28
C MET A 1 0.48 -23.18 -25.04
N THR A 2 0.33 -22.79 -23.77
CA THR A 2 0.20 -21.38 -23.41
C THR A 2 1.62 -20.82 -23.31
N LEU A 3 1.89 -19.65 -23.89
CA LEU A 3 3.18 -18.97 -23.78
C LEU A 3 3.01 -17.74 -22.90
N CYS A 4 4.00 -17.47 -22.05
CA CYS A 4 3.99 -16.26 -21.23
C CYS A 4 4.19 -15.05 -22.14
N PHE A 5 3.21 -14.13 -22.20
CA PHE A 5 3.25 -12.94 -23.05
C PHE A 5 4.42 -11.98 -22.72
N ALA A 6 5.03 -12.11 -21.55
CA ALA A 6 6.12 -11.23 -21.10
C ALA A 6 7.54 -11.78 -21.32
N CYS A 7 7.73 -13.11 -21.37
CA CYS A 7 9.07 -13.71 -21.50
C CYS A 7 9.20 -14.80 -22.57
N GLY A 8 8.11 -15.18 -23.25
CA GLY A 8 8.13 -16.19 -24.30
C GLY A 8 8.48 -17.61 -23.83
N ALA A 9 8.69 -17.82 -22.53
CA ALA A 9 8.88 -19.15 -21.96
C ALA A 9 7.56 -19.92 -21.98
N ASN A 10 7.67 -21.24 -22.19
CA ASN A 10 6.54 -22.17 -22.09
C ASN A 10 5.84 -21.98 -20.74
N VAL A 11 4.56 -21.62 -20.77
CA VAL A 11 3.70 -21.84 -19.60
C VAL A 11 3.65 -23.35 -19.46
N PHE A 12 3.97 -23.80 -18.26
CA PHE A 12 3.85 -25.17 -17.78
C PHE A 12 2.86 -26.00 -18.63
N SER A 13 3.36 -27.06 -19.25
CA SER A 13 2.53 -28.01 -19.99
C SER A 13 2.30 -29.21 -19.07
N PRO A 14 1.05 -29.46 -18.64
CA PRO A 14 0.74 -30.56 -17.73
C PRO A 14 1.21 -31.88 -18.32
N GLY A 15 1.94 -32.67 -17.54
CA GLY A 15 2.31 -34.04 -17.91
C GLY A 15 1.10 -34.98 -17.88
N VAL A 16 0.03 -34.61 -17.19
CA VAL A 16 -1.21 -35.39 -17.07
C VAL A 16 -2.42 -34.63 -17.60
N ILE A 17 -3.16 -35.27 -18.50
CA ILE A 17 -4.50 -34.82 -18.90
C ILE A 17 -5.49 -35.35 -17.85
N VAL A 18 -6.14 -34.43 -17.13
CA VAL A 18 -7.09 -34.79 -16.08
C VAL A 18 -8.42 -35.22 -16.72
N ASP A 19 -8.65 -36.53 -16.78
CA ASP A 19 -9.94 -37.11 -17.18
C ASP A 19 -10.50 -38.02 -16.08
N PHE A 20 -11.50 -37.52 -15.37
CA PHE A 20 -12.18 -38.25 -14.30
C PHE A 20 -13.14 -39.34 -14.81
N SER A 21 -13.52 -39.34 -16.09
CA SER A 21 -14.43 -40.37 -16.64
C SER A 21 -13.73 -41.71 -16.72
N VAL A 22 -12.52 -41.74 -17.30
CA VAL A 22 -11.68 -42.93 -17.45
C VAL A 22 -11.37 -43.57 -16.10
N ILE A 23 -10.97 -42.77 -15.11
CA ILE A 23 -10.64 -43.28 -13.77
C ILE A 23 -11.88 -43.83 -13.07
N ARG A 24 -13.03 -43.13 -13.15
CA ARG A 24 -14.27 -43.58 -12.49
C ARG A 24 -14.84 -44.84 -13.11
N ASP A 25 -14.73 -45.01 -14.42
CA ASP A 25 -15.18 -46.23 -15.10
C ASP A 25 -14.30 -47.42 -14.72
N LYS A 26 -12.96 -47.27 -14.74
CA LYS A 26 -12.04 -48.31 -14.24
C LYS A 26 -12.35 -48.72 -12.80
N LEU A 27 -12.56 -47.77 -11.89
CA LEU A 27 -12.93 -48.04 -10.50
C LEU A 27 -14.26 -48.79 -10.34
N ARG A 28 -15.16 -48.72 -11.32
CA ARG A 28 -16.48 -49.37 -11.30
C ARG A 28 -16.48 -50.74 -11.97
N THR A 29 -15.69 -50.94 -13.02
CA THR A 29 -15.74 -52.14 -13.86
C THR A 29 -14.60 -53.13 -13.62
N GLU A 30 -13.46 -52.67 -13.12
CA GLU A 30 -12.27 -53.51 -12.88
C GLU A 30 -12.22 -53.97 -11.42
N SER A 31 -11.89 -55.24 -11.16
CA SER A 31 -11.76 -55.79 -9.81
C SER A 31 -10.77 -56.96 -9.76
N GLY A 32 -9.93 -56.99 -8.73
CA GLY A 32 -8.93 -58.03 -8.50
C GLY A 32 -7.49 -57.61 -8.85
N PRO A 33 -6.46 -58.30 -8.31
CA PRO A 33 -5.06 -57.89 -8.42
C PRO A 33 -4.47 -57.95 -9.85
N ALA A 34 -5.18 -58.55 -10.81
CA ALA A 34 -4.77 -58.63 -12.22
C ALA A 34 -5.37 -57.52 -13.10
N SER A 35 -6.32 -56.72 -12.59
CA SER A 35 -7.06 -55.76 -13.40
C SER A 35 -6.32 -54.43 -13.59
N VAL A 36 -5.29 -54.15 -12.76
CA VAL A 36 -4.53 -52.91 -12.79
C VAL A 36 -3.05 -53.23 -12.83
N GLN A 37 -2.31 -52.61 -13.75
CA GLN A 37 -0.85 -52.66 -13.76
C GLN A 37 -0.30 -51.67 -12.72
N PRO A 38 0.40 -52.14 -11.66
CA PRO A 38 0.87 -51.27 -10.59
C PRO A 38 1.83 -50.19 -11.10
N ASP A 39 2.69 -50.52 -12.06
CA ASP A 39 3.71 -49.61 -12.59
C ASP A 39 3.11 -48.44 -13.38
N GLU A 40 2.02 -48.68 -14.10
CA GLU A 40 1.29 -47.63 -14.83
C GLU A 40 0.69 -46.61 -13.85
N VAL A 41 0.06 -47.09 -12.78
CA VAL A 41 -0.52 -46.23 -11.73
C VAL A 41 0.57 -45.44 -11.01
N VAL A 42 1.70 -46.07 -10.68
CA VAL A 42 2.83 -45.39 -10.04
C VAL A 42 3.39 -44.29 -10.93
N ASN A 43 3.57 -44.54 -12.23
CA ASN A 43 4.04 -43.54 -13.19
C ASN A 43 3.08 -42.36 -13.30
N VAL A 44 1.77 -42.62 -13.39
CA VAL A 44 0.75 -41.56 -13.40
C VAL A 44 0.79 -40.74 -12.11
N LEU A 45 0.88 -41.39 -10.95
CA LEU A 45 0.99 -40.70 -9.66
C LEU A 45 2.26 -39.85 -9.55
N GLN A 46 3.39 -40.31 -10.09
CA GLN A 46 4.63 -39.52 -10.15
C GLN A 46 4.45 -38.28 -11.03
N ASN A 47 3.81 -38.42 -12.19
CA ASN A 47 3.51 -37.27 -13.06
C ASN A 47 2.57 -36.27 -12.38
N ILE A 48 1.51 -36.74 -11.71
CA ILE A 48 0.61 -35.87 -10.93
C ILE A 48 1.37 -35.11 -9.85
N LYS A 49 2.25 -35.77 -9.11
CA LYS A 49 3.06 -35.13 -8.05
C LYS A 49 3.96 -34.04 -8.61
N ARG A 50 4.61 -34.30 -9.74
CA ARG A 50 5.45 -33.31 -10.43
C ARG A 50 4.61 -32.11 -10.90
N ASP A 51 3.48 -32.38 -11.55
CA ASP A 51 2.60 -31.31 -12.03
C ASP A 51 2.10 -30.43 -10.87
N LEU A 52 1.73 -31.03 -9.73
CA LEU A 52 1.34 -30.29 -8.52
C LEU A 52 2.47 -29.40 -7.99
N GLN A 53 3.70 -29.93 -7.92
CA GLN A 53 4.87 -29.15 -7.48
C GLN A 53 5.14 -27.97 -8.42
N ASP A 54 5.04 -28.20 -9.73
CA ASP A 54 5.23 -27.15 -10.73
C ASP A 54 4.15 -26.07 -10.64
N TYR A 55 2.89 -26.45 -10.40
CA TYR A 55 1.82 -25.50 -10.12
C TYR A 55 2.06 -24.69 -8.84
N ASP A 56 2.47 -25.33 -7.74
CA ASP A 56 2.73 -24.65 -6.48
C ASP A 56 3.87 -23.62 -6.63
N MET A 57 4.94 -23.97 -7.34
CA MET A 57 6.03 -23.04 -7.65
C MET A 57 5.57 -21.85 -8.48
N GLU A 58 4.75 -22.09 -9.50
CA GLU A 58 4.24 -21.02 -10.36
C GLU A 58 3.26 -20.10 -9.61
N ILE A 59 2.39 -20.67 -8.75
CA ILE A 59 1.52 -19.90 -7.86
C ILE A 59 2.37 -18.99 -6.96
N GLN A 60 3.38 -19.55 -6.27
CA GLN A 60 4.26 -18.76 -5.39
C GLN A 60 4.99 -17.64 -6.14
N ARG A 61 5.46 -17.91 -7.36
CA ARG A 61 6.12 -16.93 -8.22
C ARG A 61 5.18 -15.77 -8.58
N LEU A 62 3.95 -16.09 -8.99
CA LEU A 62 2.95 -15.10 -9.38
C LEU A 62 2.45 -14.28 -8.18
N GLU A 63 2.26 -14.92 -7.03
CA GLU A 63 1.89 -14.24 -5.78
C GLU A 63 2.98 -13.26 -5.34
N SER A 64 4.24 -13.67 -5.37
CA SER A 64 5.38 -12.80 -5.09
C SER A 64 5.42 -11.59 -6.02
N ARG A 65 5.17 -11.81 -7.32
CA ARG A 65 5.09 -10.72 -8.31
C ARG A 65 3.92 -9.79 -8.05
N ARG A 66 2.76 -10.33 -7.67
CA ARG A 66 1.57 -9.55 -7.30
C ARG A 66 1.85 -8.65 -6.10
N ILE A 67 2.50 -9.17 -5.06
CA ILE A 67 2.86 -8.41 -3.85
C ILE A 67 3.79 -7.24 -4.22
N LEU A 68 4.84 -7.50 -5.00
CA LEU A 68 5.78 -6.47 -5.43
C LEU A 68 5.08 -5.34 -6.21
N LEU A 69 4.26 -5.70 -7.21
CA LEU A 69 3.54 -4.72 -8.02
C LEU A 69 2.51 -3.94 -7.21
N ALA A 70 1.84 -4.58 -6.25
CA ALA A 70 0.92 -3.91 -5.34
C ALA A 70 1.64 -2.87 -4.48
N ALA A 71 2.82 -3.19 -3.94
CA ALA A 71 3.63 -2.25 -3.18
C ALA A 71 4.09 -1.05 -4.05
N GLN A 72 4.56 -1.31 -5.27
CA GLN A 72 4.95 -0.25 -6.21
C GLN A 72 3.77 0.66 -6.56
N ARG A 73 2.59 0.09 -6.80
CA ARG A 73 1.37 0.85 -7.08
C ARG A 73 1.00 1.75 -5.90
N GLU A 74 1.11 1.25 -4.67
CA GLU A 74 0.76 2.04 -3.49
C GLU A 74 1.74 3.19 -3.26
N ASN A 75 3.05 2.93 -3.39
CA ASN A 75 4.06 3.98 -3.35
C ASN A 75 3.81 5.08 -4.39
N LEU A 76 3.43 4.71 -5.62
CA LEU A 76 3.16 5.68 -6.66
C LEU A 76 1.91 6.53 -6.37
N LYS A 77 0.86 5.93 -5.78
CA LYS A 77 -0.32 6.69 -5.35
C LYS A 77 0.02 7.69 -4.26
N GLN A 78 0.81 7.28 -3.26
CA GLN A 78 1.24 8.19 -2.20
C GLN A 78 2.04 9.35 -2.78
N TYR A 79 3.03 9.04 -3.64
CA TYR A 79 3.83 10.06 -4.30
C TYR A 79 2.96 11.02 -5.15
N ALA A 80 1.99 10.49 -5.90
CA ALA A 80 1.08 11.31 -6.69
C ALA A 80 0.26 12.26 -5.80
N SER A 81 -0.22 11.81 -4.63
CA SER A 81 -0.91 12.66 -3.65
C SER A 81 -0.01 13.79 -3.14
N GLU A 82 1.25 13.47 -2.81
CA GLU A 82 2.22 14.46 -2.36
C GLU A 82 2.53 15.49 -3.44
N VAL A 83 2.73 15.06 -4.70
CA VAL A 83 2.94 15.96 -5.84
C VAL A 83 1.69 16.81 -6.09
N GLN A 84 0.49 16.24 -6.01
CA GLN A 84 -0.75 17.00 -6.16
C GLN A 84 -0.91 18.07 -5.07
N SER A 85 -0.41 17.82 -3.85
CA SER A 85 -0.38 18.81 -2.78
C SER A 85 0.44 20.07 -3.13
N LEU A 86 1.37 19.98 -4.09
CA LEU A 86 2.12 21.14 -4.61
C LEU A 86 1.21 22.13 -5.35
N LEU A 87 0.07 21.66 -5.87
CA LEU A 87 -0.93 22.49 -6.53
C LEU A 87 -1.96 23.09 -5.54
N SER A 88 -1.84 22.78 -4.25
CA SER A 88 -2.79 23.25 -3.24
C SER A 88 -2.86 24.79 -3.23
N PRO A 89 -4.07 25.39 -3.20
CA PRO A 89 -4.25 26.84 -3.17
C PRO A 89 -3.48 27.52 -2.05
N VAL A 90 -3.29 26.85 -0.91
CA VAL A 90 -2.57 27.37 0.27
C VAL A 90 -1.13 27.81 -0.03
N ARG A 91 -0.51 27.26 -1.08
CA ARG A 91 0.84 27.59 -1.54
C ARG A 91 0.89 28.80 -2.47
N ARG A 92 -0.26 29.25 -2.98
CA ARG A 92 -0.42 30.41 -3.88
C ARG A 92 -1.05 31.60 -3.20
N VAL A 93 -1.35 31.50 -1.90
CA VAL A 93 -1.94 32.58 -1.12
C VAL A 93 -0.91 33.71 -1.01
N PRO A 94 -1.24 34.95 -1.42
CA PRO A 94 -0.36 36.10 -1.24
C PRO A 94 -0.06 36.38 0.23
N ASP A 95 1.07 37.05 0.49
CA ASP A 95 1.53 37.38 1.84
C ASP A 95 0.50 38.23 2.61
N GLU A 96 -0.24 39.12 1.94
CA GLU A 96 -1.26 39.98 2.54
C GLU A 96 -2.44 39.15 3.09
N ILE A 97 -2.85 38.12 2.36
CA ILE A 97 -3.94 37.24 2.79
C ILE A 97 -3.49 36.36 3.96
N LEU A 98 -2.23 35.92 3.97
CA LEU A 98 -1.65 35.22 5.12
C LEU A 98 -1.65 36.10 6.37
N GLN A 99 -1.27 37.37 6.24
CA GLN A 99 -1.32 38.34 7.34
C GLN A 99 -2.74 38.50 7.87
N CYS A 100 -3.74 38.66 7.00
CA CYS A 100 -5.14 38.69 7.43
C CYS A 100 -5.54 37.44 8.21
N ILE A 101 -5.18 36.24 7.72
CA ILE A 101 -5.46 34.98 8.43
C ILE A 101 -4.81 34.99 9.81
N PHE A 102 -3.56 35.45 9.91
CA PHE A 102 -2.83 35.49 11.17
C PHE A 102 -3.49 36.45 12.15
N ASP A 103 -3.87 37.65 11.71
CA ASP A 103 -4.57 38.65 12.52
C ASP A 103 -5.89 38.12 13.10
N TYR A 104 -6.66 37.36 12.32
CA TYR A 104 -7.87 36.68 12.82
C TYR A 104 -7.57 35.55 13.81
N CYS A 105 -6.43 34.90 13.68
CA CYS A 105 -6.01 33.80 14.55
C CYS A 105 -5.34 34.27 15.84
N LEU A 106 -4.85 35.52 15.90
CA LEU A 106 -4.58 36.17 17.17
C LEU A 106 -5.92 36.40 17.86
N PRO A 107 -6.10 35.93 19.10
CA PRO A 107 -7.27 36.32 19.85
C PRO A 107 -7.21 37.82 20.09
N ILE A 108 -8.02 38.57 19.35
CA ILE A 108 -8.28 40.02 19.54
C ILE A 108 -8.82 40.30 20.94
N HIS A 109 -9.28 39.25 21.62
CA HIS A 109 -10.00 39.33 22.85
C HIS A 109 -9.18 38.85 24.05
N ALA A 110 -9.08 39.71 25.07
CA ALA A 110 -8.40 39.49 26.35
C ALA A 110 -8.86 38.24 27.14
N TYR A 111 -9.92 37.56 26.69
CA TYR A 111 -10.51 36.38 27.32
C TYR A 111 -10.06 35.04 26.73
N ALA A 112 -9.35 35.01 25.59
CA ALA A 112 -8.78 33.75 25.11
C ALA A 112 -7.60 33.34 25.99
N SER A 113 -7.62 32.11 26.50
CA SER A 113 -6.52 31.60 27.31
C SER A 113 -5.20 31.65 26.51
N GLN A 114 -4.12 32.07 27.16
CA GLN A 114 -2.80 32.17 26.54
C GLN A 114 -2.31 30.82 25.97
N ALA A 115 -2.80 29.70 26.50
CA ALA A 115 -2.58 28.36 25.96
C ALA A 115 -3.24 28.16 24.57
N LEU A 116 -4.42 28.73 24.34
CA LEU A 116 -5.09 28.70 23.04
C LEU A 116 -4.29 29.49 22.00
N ARG A 117 -3.80 30.67 22.38
CA ARG A 117 -2.96 31.50 21.53
C ARG A 117 -1.66 30.80 21.10
N ASN A 118 -0.96 30.17 22.04
CA ASN A 118 0.27 29.43 21.70
C ASN A 118 -0.03 28.28 20.74
N LYS A 119 -1.15 27.58 20.91
CA LYS A 119 -1.58 26.54 19.98
C LYS A 119 -1.87 27.11 18.59
N SER A 120 -2.53 28.26 18.48
CA SER A 120 -2.84 28.91 17.20
C SER A 120 -1.58 29.34 16.43
N VAL A 121 -0.64 30.03 17.09
CA VAL A 121 0.61 30.52 16.45
C VAL A 121 1.50 29.35 16.00
N MET A 122 1.60 28.31 16.83
CA MET A 122 2.34 27.10 16.49
C MET A 122 1.68 26.32 15.35
N ALA A 123 0.34 26.24 15.33
CA ALA A 123 -0.41 25.58 14.26
C ALA A 123 -0.27 26.30 12.91
N ILE A 124 -0.36 27.63 12.90
CA ILE A 124 -0.12 28.44 11.70
C ILE A 124 1.30 28.23 11.17
N SER A 125 2.29 28.23 12.08
CA SER A 125 3.70 28.06 11.72
C SER A 125 4.06 26.63 11.31
N SER A 126 3.17 25.65 11.49
CA SER A 126 3.38 24.27 11.07
C SER A 126 2.80 23.94 9.70
N VAL A 127 1.97 24.80 9.10
CA VAL A 127 1.29 24.54 7.81
C VAL A 127 2.29 24.30 6.67
N CYS A 128 3.19 25.24 6.39
CA CYS A 128 4.26 25.08 5.40
C CYS A 128 5.41 26.07 5.64
N THR A 129 6.50 25.95 4.88
CA THR A 129 7.66 26.84 4.98
C THR A 129 7.33 28.30 4.67
N HIS A 130 6.43 28.56 3.72
CA HIS A 130 5.99 29.90 3.36
C HIS A 130 5.19 30.57 4.49
N TRP A 131 4.22 29.85 5.08
CA TRP A 131 3.46 30.31 6.25
C TRP A 131 4.36 30.58 7.44
N ARG A 132 5.30 29.68 7.73
CA ARG A 132 6.28 29.85 8.80
C ARG A 132 7.14 31.09 8.58
N ARG A 133 7.65 31.30 7.36
CA ARG A 133 8.47 32.48 7.03
C ARG A 133 7.67 33.77 7.24
N ASN A 134 6.42 33.80 6.78
CA ASN A 134 5.55 34.96 6.95
C ASN A 134 5.22 35.19 8.45
N ALA A 135 4.86 34.15 9.19
CA ALA A 135 4.57 34.23 10.62
C ALA A 135 5.78 34.69 11.45
N LEU A 136 7.00 34.25 11.11
CA LEU A 136 8.23 34.70 11.76
C LEU A 136 8.57 36.17 11.46
N SER A 137 8.10 36.71 10.33
CA SER A 137 8.29 38.11 9.98
C SER A 137 7.38 39.07 10.77
N ILE A 138 6.45 38.54 11.59
CA ILE A 138 5.52 39.32 12.39
C ILE A 138 5.84 39.11 13.88
N PRO A 139 6.67 39.99 14.50
CA PRO A 139 7.08 39.84 15.91
C PRO A 139 5.90 39.80 16.89
N ALA A 140 4.80 40.48 16.56
CA ALA A 140 3.60 40.52 17.39
C ALA A 140 3.01 39.12 17.65
N LEU A 141 3.12 38.17 16.71
CA LEU A 141 2.67 36.79 16.87
C LEU A 141 3.39 36.09 18.04
N TRP A 142 4.69 36.33 18.16
CA TRP A 142 5.59 35.64 19.09
C TRP A 142 5.83 36.40 20.40
N SER A 143 5.28 37.59 20.54
CA SER A 143 5.41 38.45 21.73
C SER A 143 4.96 37.82 23.06
N ARG A 144 4.13 36.77 23.02
CA ARG A 144 3.64 36.08 24.22
C ARG A 144 3.62 34.57 23.97
N ILE A 145 4.62 33.88 24.52
CA ILE A 145 4.71 32.42 24.57
C ILE A 145 4.66 32.00 26.04
N THR A 146 3.85 31.00 26.35
CA THR A 146 3.71 30.46 27.72
C THR A 146 3.98 28.98 27.70
N LEU A 147 5.03 28.60 28.43
CA LEU A 147 5.38 27.20 28.64
C LEU A 147 4.64 26.73 29.89
N ARG A 148 3.89 25.63 29.77
CA ARG A 148 3.36 24.91 30.92
C ARG A 148 4.27 23.72 31.16
N TRP A 149 5.07 23.79 32.22
CA TRP A 149 5.78 22.62 32.71
C TRP A 149 4.87 21.84 33.66
N ASN A 150 4.85 20.51 33.52
CA ASN A 150 4.15 19.63 34.45
C ASN A 150 5.21 19.09 35.42
N THR A 151 5.33 19.68 36.60
CA THR A 151 6.14 19.10 37.67
C THR A 151 5.39 17.90 38.23
N ARG A 152 5.79 16.69 37.84
CA ARG A 152 5.38 15.46 38.54
C ARG A 152 6.30 15.31 39.76
N GLY A 153 5.76 15.58 40.94
CA GLY A 153 6.29 15.14 42.23
C GLY A 153 5.56 13.89 42.67
#